data_AF-A0A2H5QCN5-F1
#
_entry.id   AF-A0A2H5QCN5-F1
#
_cell.length_a   1.000
_cell.length_b   1.000
_cell.length_c   1.000
_cell.angle_alpha   90.00
_cell.angle_beta   90.00
_cell.angle_gamma   90.00
#
_symmetry.space_group_name_H-M   'P 1'
#
loop_
_entity.id
_entity.type
_entity.pdbx_description
1 polymer ?
#
loop_
_entity_poly.entity_id
_entity_poly.type
_entity_poly.pdbx_seq_one_letter_code
_entity_poly.pdbx_strand_id
1 'polypeptide(L)'
;MSCLASCCASLTCGLCSSVASGISKKSARLAYCGLFGLSLIVSWILREVGINTSDGDTRTKEWYQIQAVLRVSLGNFLFFGILSLIMIGIKDQNDKRDSWHHGGWCAKIIIWALLVVLMFFLPNVVISIYVGCYLAAFTFSGILFIWFNPSGHDCGLNVFFIVMTMILAFVFAVIALNPSVNGSLLPASVISVYCAYVCYTALSSEPHDYVCNGLHNKSKAVTISTLVLGMLTTVLSVLYSALRAGSSTTFLSPPSSPKSAGKKPLLEGEDVEEGTENKKDIEGRPVSYSYSFFHLIFALASMYSAMLLSGWTSSSESSDLIDVGWTSVWVRICSQWVTAGLYIWTLVAPLLFPDREFF
;
A
#
# COMPACT_ATOMS: atom_id res chain seq x y z
N MET A 1 -47.05 12.00 -15.93
CA MET A 1 -45.57 11.95 -15.87
C MET A 1 -45.05 10.93 -14.85
N SER A 2 -45.75 10.69 -13.73
CA SER A 2 -45.32 9.76 -12.65
C SER A 2 -45.49 8.26 -12.97
N CYS A 3 -46.50 7.87 -13.76
CA CYS A 3 -46.71 6.45 -14.11
C CYS A 3 -45.72 5.90 -15.15
N LEU A 4 -45.24 6.75 -16.08
CA LEU A 4 -44.25 6.34 -17.09
C LEU A 4 -42.87 6.11 -16.44
N ALA A 5 -42.46 6.97 -15.51
CA ALA A 5 -41.23 6.81 -14.74
C ALA A 5 -41.26 5.56 -13.83
N SER A 6 -42.42 5.27 -13.21
CA SER A 6 -42.59 4.08 -12.36
C SER A 6 -42.60 2.77 -13.16
N CYS A 7 -43.08 2.79 -14.42
CA CYS A 7 -43.07 1.63 -15.31
C CYS A 7 -41.66 1.36 -15.87
N CYS A 8 -40.90 2.40 -16.19
CA CYS A 8 -39.49 2.28 -16.58
C CYS A 8 -38.60 1.79 -15.42
N ALA A 9 -38.87 2.18 -14.17
CA ALA A 9 -38.16 1.69 -12.99
C ALA A 9 -38.46 0.21 -12.66
N SER A 10 -39.70 -0.25 -12.85
CA SER A 10 -40.06 -1.65 -12.61
C SER A 10 -39.57 -2.59 -13.72
N LEU A 11 -39.57 -2.14 -14.98
CA LEU A 11 -39.02 -2.89 -16.11
C LEU A 11 -37.48 -3.00 -16.06
N THR A 12 -36.78 -1.95 -15.63
CA THR A 12 -35.32 -1.98 -15.44
C THR A 12 -34.91 -2.84 -14.23
N CYS A 13 -35.65 -2.79 -13.12
CA CYS A 13 -35.42 -3.69 -11.98
C CYS A 13 -35.68 -5.17 -12.29
N GLY A 14 -36.69 -5.50 -13.12
CA GLY A 14 -36.98 -6.87 -13.54
C GLY A 14 -35.90 -7.47 -14.43
N LEU A 15 -35.38 -6.69 -15.38
CA LEU A 15 -34.30 -7.12 -16.28
C LEU A 15 -32.96 -7.24 -15.55
N CYS A 16 -32.65 -6.29 -14.65
CA CYS A 16 -31.46 -6.36 -13.78
C CYS A 16 -31.52 -7.57 -12.83
N SER A 17 -32.68 -7.88 -12.26
CA SER A 17 -32.87 -9.07 -11.41
C SER A 17 -32.68 -10.36 -12.20
N SER A 18 -33.19 -10.45 -13.44
CA SER A 18 -33.06 -11.64 -14.29
C SER A 18 -31.62 -11.89 -14.76
N VAL A 19 -30.92 -10.84 -15.21
CA VAL A 19 -29.50 -10.94 -15.64
C VAL A 19 -28.57 -11.15 -14.44
N ALA A 20 -28.79 -10.45 -13.32
CA ALA A 20 -27.99 -10.62 -12.10
C ALA A 20 -28.20 -11.99 -11.45
N SER A 21 -29.42 -12.53 -11.46
CA SER A 21 -29.71 -13.88 -10.94
C SER A 21 -29.18 -15.00 -11.84
N GLY A 22 -29.11 -14.79 -13.16
CA GLY A 22 -28.46 -15.72 -14.10
C GLY A 22 -26.94 -15.81 -13.92
N ILE A 23 -26.28 -14.65 -13.69
CA ILE A 23 -24.84 -14.55 -13.48
C ILE A 23 -24.42 -15.08 -12.09
N SER A 24 -25.24 -14.81 -11.06
CA SER A 24 -25.04 -15.29 -9.69
C SER A 24 -24.97 -16.82 -9.55
N LYS A 25 -25.60 -17.58 -10.46
CA LYS A 25 -25.69 -19.04 -10.38
C LYS A 25 -24.46 -19.79 -10.95
N LYS A 26 -23.59 -19.14 -11.74
CA LYS A 26 -22.46 -19.82 -12.41
C LYS A 26 -21.09 -19.55 -11.79
N SER A 27 -20.80 -18.32 -11.32
CA SER A 27 -19.60 -17.99 -10.52
C SER A 27 -19.56 -16.52 -10.14
N ALA A 28 -19.33 -16.19 -8.87
CA ALA A 28 -19.09 -14.79 -8.45
C ALA A 28 -17.86 -14.16 -9.12
N ARG A 29 -16.87 -14.97 -9.51
CA ARG A 29 -15.66 -14.48 -10.19
C ARG A 29 -15.99 -13.90 -11.56
N LEU A 30 -16.80 -14.60 -12.35
CA LEU A 30 -17.25 -14.13 -13.66
C LEU A 30 -18.06 -12.84 -13.55
N ALA A 31 -18.87 -12.73 -12.50
CA ALA A 31 -19.67 -11.54 -12.23
C ALA A 31 -18.80 -10.31 -11.90
N TYR A 32 -17.75 -10.45 -11.07
CA TYR A 32 -16.81 -9.36 -10.81
C TYR A 32 -15.96 -9.01 -12.03
N CYS A 33 -15.53 -10.00 -12.82
CA CYS A 33 -14.85 -9.75 -14.10
C CYS A 33 -15.76 -9.00 -15.07
N GLY A 34 -17.04 -9.35 -15.13
CA GLY A 34 -18.05 -8.65 -15.93
C GLY A 34 -18.29 -7.22 -15.47
N LEU A 35 -18.38 -6.97 -14.15
CA LEU A 35 -18.52 -5.64 -13.58
C LEU A 35 -17.28 -4.76 -13.86
N PHE A 36 -16.09 -5.33 -13.74
CA PHE A 36 -14.85 -4.63 -14.11
C PHE A 36 -14.80 -4.34 -15.61
N GLY A 37 -15.15 -5.29 -16.47
CA GLY A 37 -15.28 -5.08 -17.92
C GLY A 37 -16.28 -3.98 -18.28
N LEU A 38 -17.45 -3.97 -17.64
CA LEU A 38 -18.44 -2.90 -17.79
C LEU A 38 -17.86 -1.54 -17.40
N SER A 39 -17.08 -1.47 -16.32
CA SER A 39 -16.44 -0.23 -15.88
C SER A 39 -15.41 0.31 -16.88
N LEU A 40 -14.70 -0.58 -17.60
CA LEU A 40 -13.77 -0.19 -18.66
C LEU A 40 -14.52 0.36 -19.88
N ILE A 41 -15.65 -0.25 -20.24
CA ILE A 41 -16.53 0.24 -21.31
C ILE A 41 -17.10 1.62 -20.94
N VAL A 42 -17.58 1.80 -19.71
CA VAL A 42 -18.09 3.10 -19.21
C VAL A 42 -16.98 4.16 -19.23
N SER A 43 -15.77 3.80 -18.79
CA SER A 43 -14.61 4.68 -18.82
C SER A 43 -14.25 5.11 -20.25
N TRP A 44 -14.25 4.16 -21.19
CA TRP A 44 -14.01 4.41 -22.61
C TRP A 44 -15.10 5.31 -23.23
N ILE A 45 -16.38 5.04 -22.95
CA ILE A 45 -17.49 5.88 -23.43
C ILE A 45 -17.36 7.31 -22.89
N LEU A 46 -17.10 7.49 -21.59
CA LEU A 46 -16.96 8.82 -20.99
C LEU A 46 -15.75 9.59 -21.53
N ARG A 47 -14.67 8.88 -21.88
CA ARG A 47 -13.51 9.44 -22.58
C ARG A 47 -13.86 9.97 -23.98
N GLU A 48 -14.69 9.24 -24.72
CA GLU A 48 -15.06 9.62 -26.10
C GLU A 48 -16.24 10.62 -26.16
N VAL A 49 -17.18 10.57 -25.20
CA VAL A 49 -18.44 11.35 -25.24
C VAL A 49 -18.38 12.67 -24.46
N GLY A 50 -17.43 12.87 -23.55
CA GLY A 50 -17.30 14.07 -22.70
C GLY A 50 -16.99 15.40 -23.43
N ILE A 51 -17.32 15.52 -24.71
CA ILE A 51 -16.86 16.55 -25.66
C ILE A 51 -17.75 17.81 -25.69
N ASN A 52 -18.97 17.81 -25.15
CA ASN A 52 -19.93 18.90 -25.42
C ASN A 52 -20.40 19.66 -24.18
N THR A 53 -19.49 20.23 -23.38
CA THR A 53 -19.89 21.20 -22.35
C THR A 53 -19.21 22.56 -22.58
N SER A 54 -20.00 23.44 -23.21
CA SER A 54 -20.03 24.91 -23.18
C SER A 54 -18.72 25.71 -23.13
N ASP A 55 -18.55 26.56 -24.16
CA ASP A 55 -17.64 27.71 -24.26
C ASP A 55 -17.41 28.41 -22.91
N GLY A 56 -16.16 28.38 -22.41
CA GLY A 56 -15.74 29.21 -21.28
C GLY A 56 -14.51 28.76 -20.49
N ASP A 57 -14.10 27.48 -20.58
CA ASP A 57 -12.94 26.97 -19.82
C ASP A 57 -11.67 26.84 -20.71
N THR A 58 -10.55 27.36 -20.22
CA THR A 58 -9.22 27.36 -20.89
C THR A 58 -8.55 25.98 -20.98
N ARG A 59 -9.24 24.90 -20.58
CA ARG A 59 -8.66 23.55 -20.48
C ARG A 59 -8.78 22.76 -21.77
N THR A 60 -7.75 21.98 -22.09
CA THR A 60 -7.70 21.17 -23.31
C THR A 60 -8.70 20.01 -23.23
N LYS A 61 -9.23 19.59 -24.39
CA LYS A 61 -10.11 18.42 -24.51
C LYS A 61 -9.50 17.17 -23.88
N GLU A 62 -8.19 16.96 -24.08
CA GLU A 62 -7.41 15.86 -23.50
C GLU A 62 -7.49 15.83 -21.97
N TRP A 63 -7.53 17.00 -21.31
CA TRP A 63 -7.65 17.10 -19.86
C TRP A 63 -8.96 16.48 -19.35
N TYR A 64 -10.10 16.80 -19.98
CA TYR A 64 -11.39 16.23 -19.60
C TYR A 64 -11.47 14.72 -19.83
N GLN A 65 -10.88 14.24 -20.94
CA GLN A 65 -10.81 12.82 -21.28
C GLN A 65 -10.04 12.03 -20.22
N ILE A 66 -8.88 12.54 -19.79
CA ILE A 66 -8.06 11.92 -18.74
C ILE A 66 -8.79 11.95 -17.39
N GLN A 67 -9.41 13.08 -17.03
CA GLN A 67 -10.14 13.22 -15.76
C GLN A 67 -11.33 12.28 -15.65
N ALA A 68 -12.07 12.04 -16.75
CA ALA A 68 -13.19 11.11 -16.76
C ALA A 68 -12.74 9.67 -16.47
N VAL A 69 -11.67 9.22 -17.12
CA VAL A 69 -11.09 7.87 -16.93
C VAL A 69 -10.59 7.68 -15.50
N LEU A 70 -9.89 8.69 -14.95
CA LEU A 70 -9.36 8.66 -13.58
C LEU A 70 -10.47 8.55 -12.52
N ARG A 71 -11.58 9.26 -12.69
CA ARG A 71 -12.71 9.26 -11.72
C ARG A 71 -13.45 7.93 -11.69
N VAL A 72 -13.68 7.31 -12.86
CA VAL A 72 -14.25 5.96 -12.95
C VAL A 72 -13.31 4.94 -12.30
N SER A 73 -12.01 5.07 -12.57
CA SER A 73 -10.98 4.18 -12.01
C SER A 73 -10.87 4.30 -10.49
N LEU A 74 -11.00 5.50 -9.93
CA LEU A 74 -11.05 5.74 -8.49
C LEU A 74 -12.28 5.10 -7.84
N GLY A 75 -13.46 5.21 -8.47
CA GLY A 75 -14.69 4.58 -8.00
C GLY A 75 -14.58 3.06 -7.95
N ASN A 76 -13.96 2.46 -8.98
CA ASN A 76 -13.62 1.04 -9.01
C ASN A 76 -12.67 0.65 -7.87
N PHE A 77 -11.57 1.40 -7.71
CA PHE A 77 -10.58 1.15 -6.67
C PHE A 77 -11.22 1.13 -5.28
N LEU A 78 -12.07 2.11 -4.97
CA LEU A 78 -12.78 2.16 -3.69
C LEU A 78 -13.76 0.99 -3.53
N PHE A 79 -14.55 0.67 -4.56
CA PHE A 79 -15.50 -0.44 -4.51
C PHE A 79 -14.80 -1.79 -4.25
N PHE A 80 -13.76 -2.12 -5.02
CA PHE A 80 -13.02 -3.37 -4.86
C PHE A 80 -12.14 -3.37 -3.60
N GLY A 81 -11.56 -2.21 -3.23
CA GLY A 81 -10.78 -2.06 -2.00
C GLY A 81 -11.63 -2.27 -0.74
N ILE A 82 -12.81 -1.65 -0.66
CA ILE A 82 -13.74 -1.84 0.46
C ILE A 82 -14.20 -3.31 0.54
N LEU A 83 -14.55 -3.93 -0.60
CA LEU A 83 -14.88 -5.35 -0.62
C LEU A 83 -13.70 -6.22 -0.17
N SER A 84 -12.48 -5.91 -0.61
CA SER A 84 -11.27 -6.62 -0.18
C SER A 84 -11.07 -6.54 1.33
N LEU A 85 -11.31 -5.37 1.94
CA LEU A 85 -11.19 -5.18 3.39
C LEU A 85 -12.27 -5.94 4.17
N ILE A 86 -13.52 -5.94 3.69
CA ILE A 86 -14.64 -6.68 4.31
C ILE A 86 -14.37 -8.19 4.31
N MET A 87 -13.68 -8.70 3.30
CA MET A 87 -13.38 -10.12 3.12
C MET A 87 -12.13 -10.60 3.88
N ILE A 88 -11.46 -9.74 4.65
CA ILE A 88 -10.29 -10.14 5.46
C ILE A 88 -10.72 -11.14 6.54
N GLY A 89 -9.98 -12.25 6.62
CA GLY A 89 -10.13 -13.24 7.69
C GLY A 89 -11.37 -14.13 7.56
N ILE A 90 -11.94 -14.29 6.37
CA ILE A 90 -12.93 -15.36 6.10
C ILE A 90 -12.18 -16.69 6.02
N LYS A 91 -12.55 -17.64 6.88
CA LYS A 91 -11.95 -18.98 6.94
C LYS A 91 -12.86 -20.05 6.34
N ASP A 92 -14.18 -19.86 6.44
CA ASP A 92 -15.19 -20.86 6.10
C ASP A 92 -16.36 -20.25 5.31
N GLN A 93 -17.03 -21.06 4.48
CA GLN A 93 -18.17 -20.63 3.65
C GLN A 93 -19.47 -20.39 4.44
N ASN A 94 -19.52 -20.78 5.72
CA ASN A 94 -20.68 -20.53 6.59
C ASN A 94 -20.72 -19.08 7.12
N ASP A 95 -19.71 -18.27 6.81
CA ASP A 95 -19.68 -16.86 7.17
C ASP A 95 -20.72 -16.07 6.34
N LYS A 96 -21.49 -15.20 6.98
CA LYS A 96 -22.46 -14.32 6.30
C LYS A 96 -21.82 -13.47 5.19
N ARG A 97 -20.52 -13.18 5.32
CA ARG A 97 -19.73 -12.45 4.32
C ARG A 97 -19.56 -13.23 3.01
N ASP A 98 -19.52 -14.57 3.06
CA ASP A 98 -19.49 -15.42 1.87
C ASP A 98 -20.81 -15.35 1.09
N SER A 99 -21.93 -15.38 1.81
CA SER A 99 -23.27 -15.18 1.21
C SER A 99 -23.37 -13.81 0.54
N TRP A 100 -22.84 -12.76 1.18
CA TRP A 100 -22.74 -11.43 0.56
C TRP A 100 -21.80 -11.43 -0.65
N HIS A 101 -20.66 -12.14 -0.64
CA HIS A 101 -19.75 -12.22 -1.78
C HIS A 101 -20.43 -12.81 -3.04
N HIS A 102 -21.23 -13.86 -2.87
CA HIS A 102 -21.88 -14.57 -3.98
C HIS A 102 -23.24 -13.99 -4.38
N GLY A 103 -23.97 -13.38 -3.45
CA GLY A 103 -25.30 -12.81 -3.65
C GLY A 103 -25.33 -11.28 -3.75
N GLY A 104 -26.53 -10.69 -3.64
CA GLY A 104 -26.70 -9.24 -3.50
C GLY A 104 -26.27 -8.38 -4.70
N TRP A 105 -26.18 -8.96 -5.90
CA TRP A 105 -25.63 -8.29 -7.09
C TRP A 105 -26.33 -6.99 -7.48
N CYS A 106 -27.66 -6.90 -7.37
CA CYS A 106 -28.36 -5.64 -7.62
C CYS A 106 -27.90 -4.52 -6.66
N ALA A 107 -27.78 -4.83 -5.37
CA ALA A 107 -27.29 -3.86 -4.38
C ALA A 107 -25.84 -3.46 -4.67
N LYS A 108 -24.97 -4.41 -5.03
CA LYS A 108 -23.58 -4.15 -5.39
C LYS A 108 -23.44 -3.27 -6.64
N ILE A 109 -24.23 -3.51 -7.68
CA ILE A 109 -24.22 -2.70 -8.90
C ILE A 109 -24.69 -1.28 -8.58
N ILE A 110 -25.71 -1.11 -7.75
CA ILE A 110 -26.18 0.21 -7.31
C ILE A 110 -25.10 0.91 -6.49
N ILE A 111 -24.48 0.24 -5.51
CA ILE A 111 -23.40 0.80 -4.69
C ILE A 111 -22.21 1.20 -5.57
N TRP A 112 -21.81 0.33 -6.51
CA TRP A 112 -20.75 0.61 -7.48
C TRP A 112 -21.08 1.85 -8.34
N ALA A 113 -22.27 1.91 -8.91
CA ALA A 113 -22.70 3.04 -9.74
C ALA A 113 -22.76 4.35 -8.92
N LEU A 114 -23.27 4.31 -7.70
CA LEU A 114 -23.28 5.45 -6.78
C LEU A 114 -21.87 5.90 -6.42
N LEU A 115 -20.94 4.98 -6.16
CA LEU A 115 -19.54 5.31 -5.90
C LEU A 115 -18.87 5.95 -7.13
N VAL A 116 -19.10 5.41 -8.32
CA VAL A 116 -18.59 6.00 -9.58
C VAL A 116 -19.15 7.41 -9.78
N VAL A 117 -20.46 7.60 -9.64
CA VAL A 117 -21.11 8.91 -9.77
C VAL A 117 -20.62 9.89 -8.69
N LEU A 118 -20.47 9.43 -7.45
CA LEU A 118 -19.91 10.22 -6.35
C LEU A 118 -18.49 10.72 -6.66
N MET A 119 -17.67 9.95 -7.37
CA MET A 119 -16.34 10.40 -7.80
C MET A 119 -16.37 11.54 -8.83
N PHE A 120 -17.49 11.77 -9.52
CA PHE A 120 -17.67 12.94 -10.40
C PHE A 120 -18.08 14.19 -9.62
N PHE A 121 -18.75 14.03 -8.47
CA PHE A 121 -19.12 15.12 -7.57
C PHE A 121 -18.02 15.47 -6.57
N LEU A 122 -17.04 14.59 -6.36
CA LEU A 122 -15.83 14.92 -5.64
C LEU A 122 -15.05 15.97 -6.44
N PRO A 123 -14.89 17.21 -5.94
CA PRO A 123 -14.01 18.20 -6.58
C PRO A 123 -12.55 17.72 -6.44
N ASN A 124 -11.56 18.57 -6.73
CA ASN A 124 -10.11 18.31 -6.73
C ASN A 124 -9.51 17.78 -5.39
N VAL A 125 -10.27 17.11 -4.52
CA VAL A 125 -9.92 16.61 -3.19
C VAL A 125 -8.78 15.60 -3.21
N VAL A 126 -8.66 14.74 -4.22
CA VAL A 126 -7.48 13.84 -4.32
C VAL A 126 -6.20 14.67 -4.49
N ILE A 127 -6.28 15.77 -5.26
CA ILE A 127 -5.23 16.79 -5.36
C ILE A 127 -5.00 17.46 -4.01
N SER A 128 -6.07 17.87 -3.32
CA SER A 128 -5.97 18.46 -1.99
C SER A 128 -5.37 17.52 -0.94
N ILE A 129 -5.59 16.20 -1.04
CA ILE A 129 -5.07 15.21 -0.09
C ILE A 129 -3.57 15.08 -0.26
N TYR A 130 -3.05 14.81 -1.46
CA TYR A 130 -1.59 14.67 -1.62
C TYR A 130 -0.86 16.02 -1.48
N VAL A 131 -1.46 17.13 -1.92
CA VAL A 131 -0.92 18.48 -1.65
C VAL A 131 -0.94 18.75 -0.15
N GLY A 132 -2.00 18.38 0.55
CA GLY A 132 -2.12 18.47 2.00
C GLY A 132 -1.07 17.63 2.73
N CYS A 133 -0.80 16.41 2.29
CA CYS A 133 0.25 15.56 2.84
C CYS A 133 1.65 16.15 2.62
N TYR A 134 1.93 16.72 1.44
CA TYR A 134 3.19 17.42 1.19
C TYR A 134 3.32 18.68 2.05
N LEU A 135 2.28 19.52 2.12
CA LEU A 135 2.27 20.69 3.00
C LEU A 135 2.47 20.29 4.46
N ALA A 136 1.82 19.22 4.92
CA ALA A 136 2.01 18.69 6.26
C ALA A 136 3.46 18.22 6.48
N ALA A 137 4.05 17.49 5.54
CA ALA A 137 5.44 17.04 5.64
C ALA A 137 6.42 18.22 5.75
N PHE A 138 6.32 19.21 4.84
CA PHE A 138 7.20 20.38 4.84
C PHE A 138 6.96 21.28 6.06
N THR A 139 5.71 21.49 6.47
CA THR A 139 5.39 22.29 7.66
C THR A 139 5.89 21.60 8.93
N PHE A 140 5.69 20.29 9.04
CA PHE A 140 6.18 19.50 10.17
C PHE A 140 7.70 19.52 10.25
N SER A 141 8.41 19.30 9.13
CA SER A 141 9.87 19.45 9.05
C SER A 141 10.32 20.88 9.40
N GLY A 142 9.57 21.90 8.99
CA GLY A 142 9.80 23.30 9.38
C GLY A 142 9.70 23.52 10.89
N ILE A 143 8.69 22.92 11.54
CA ILE A 143 8.52 22.97 13.00
C ILE A 143 9.69 22.30 13.72
N LEU A 144 10.33 21.28 13.14
CA LEU A 144 11.50 20.62 13.75
C LEU A 144 12.67 21.60 13.95
N PHE A 145 12.85 22.61 13.10
CA PHE A 145 13.88 23.64 13.34
C PHE A 145 13.63 24.42 14.64
N ILE A 146 12.38 24.62 15.03
CA ILE A 146 12.04 25.32 16.28
C ILE A 146 12.42 24.48 17.50
N TRP A 147 12.26 23.15 17.40
CA TRP A 147 12.52 22.23 18.52
C TRP A 147 13.97 21.76 18.59
N PHE A 148 14.66 21.66 17.45
CA PHE A 148 15.96 21.00 17.33
C PHE A 148 17.10 21.92 16.83
N ASN A 149 16.84 23.22 16.64
CA ASN A 149 17.85 24.22 16.28
C ASN A 149 17.65 25.53 17.10
N PRO A 150 17.88 25.51 18.42
CA PRO A 150 17.78 26.70 19.26
C PRO A 150 18.81 27.77 18.88
N SER A 151 18.41 29.05 18.95
CA SER A 151 19.30 30.18 18.64
C SER A 151 20.46 30.26 19.66
N GLY A 152 21.69 30.38 19.17
CA GLY A 152 22.89 30.54 20.01
C GLY A 152 23.75 29.28 20.16
N HIS A 153 23.38 28.17 19.51
CA HIS A 153 24.17 26.93 19.49
C HIS A 153 24.33 26.39 18.06
N ASP A 154 25.46 25.74 17.78
CA ASP A 154 25.75 25.15 16.47
C ASP A 154 25.15 23.75 16.35
N CYS A 155 23.88 23.67 15.98
CA CYS A 155 23.13 22.41 15.79
C CYS A 155 23.21 21.89 14.35
N GLY A 156 24.42 21.88 13.77
CA GLY A 156 24.64 21.58 12.35
C GLY A 156 24.20 20.17 11.92
N LEU A 157 24.33 19.19 12.81
CA LEU A 157 23.90 17.81 12.54
C LEU A 157 22.37 17.71 12.39
N ASN A 158 21.63 18.34 13.29
CA ASN A 158 20.16 18.35 13.29
C ASN A 158 19.65 19.10 12.05
N VAL A 159 20.27 20.23 11.73
CA VAL A 159 19.99 20.98 10.50
C VAL A 159 20.21 20.11 9.27
N PHE A 160 21.34 19.38 9.20
CA PHE A 160 21.61 18.47 8.09
C PHE A 160 20.53 17.39 7.94
N PHE A 161 20.12 16.73 9.03
CA PHE A 161 19.08 15.70 8.97
C PHE A 161 17.71 16.25 8.52
N ILE A 162 17.31 17.42 9.00
CA ILE A 162 16.03 18.05 8.61
C ILE A 162 16.08 18.48 7.14
N VAL A 163 17.14 19.18 6.72
CA VAL A 163 17.30 19.64 5.33
C VAL A 163 17.34 18.45 4.36
N MET A 164 18.10 17.40 4.69
CA MET A 164 18.15 16.19 3.86
C MET A 164 16.78 15.53 3.73
N THR A 165 15.98 15.51 4.80
CA THR A 165 14.60 15.00 4.77
C THR A 165 13.69 15.80 3.85
N MET A 166 13.81 17.13 3.86
CA MET A 166 13.07 18.01 2.93
C MET A 166 13.51 17.83 1.48
N ILE A 167 14.82 17.65 1.23
CA ILE A 167 15.36 17.36 -0.11
C ILE A 167 14.80 16.03 -0.61
N LEU A 168 14.79 14.98 0.22
CA LEU A 168 14.22 13.68 -0.16
C LEU A 168 12.74 13.79 -0.52
N ALA A 169 11.94 14.51 0.29
CA ALA A 169 10.52 14.74 0.00
C ALA A 169 10.31 15.46 -1.35
N PHE A 170 11.15 16.46 -1.65
CA PHE A 170 11.14 17.15 -2.94
C PHE A 170 11.52 16.22 -4.11
N VAL A 171 12.58 15.42 -3.94
CA VAL A 171 13.03 14.45 -4.94
C VAL A 171 11.94 13.42 -5.24
N PHE A 172 11.24 12.91 -4.21
CA PHE A 172 10.10 12.00 -4.41
C PHE A 172 9.00 12.64 -5.26
N ALA A 173 8.69 13.91 -5.03
CA ALA A 173 7.70 14.64 -5.81
C ALA A 173 8.13 14.79 -7.28
N VAL A 174 9.39 15.17 -7.53
CA VAL A 174 9.94 15.35 -8.88
C VAL A 174 9.94 14.02 -9.65
N ILE A 175 10.37 12.93 -9.02
CA ILE A 175 10.40 11.60 -9.66
C ILE A 175 8.97 11.11 -9.93
N ALA A 176 8.04 11.30 -9.00
CA ALA A 176 6.64 10.90 -9.18
C ALA A 176 5.90 11.72 -10.24
N LEU A 177 6.32 12.96 -10.50
CA LEU A 177 5.79 13.83 -11.55
C LEU A 177 6.44 13.60 -12.92
N ASN A 178 7.56 12.87 -12.97
CA ASN A 178 8.27 12.64 -14.21
C ASN A 178 7.42 11.75 -15.13
N PRO A 179 7.05 12.21 -16.34
CA PRO A 179 6.16 11.48 -17.24
C PRO A 179 6.75 10.15 -17.73
N SER A 180 8.07 9.96 -17.64
CA SER A 180 8.72 8.70 -17.97
C SER A 180 8.51 7.63 -16.90
N VAL A 181 8.23 8.01 -15.66
CA VAL A 181 8.03 7.10 -14.53
C VAL A 181 6.53 6.87 -14.37
N ASN A 182 6.09 5.62 -14.20
CA ASN A 182 4.71 5.29 -13.82
C ASN A 182 4.47 5.59 -12.32
N GLY A 183 4.80 6.82 -11.90
CA GLY A 183 4.74 7.28 -10.53
C GLY A 183 3.36 7.80 -10.16
N SER A 184 3.05 7.75 -8.85
CA SER A 184 1.85 8.39 -8.29
C SER A 184 2.25 9.31 -7.15
N LEU A 185 1.67 10.51 -7.13
CA LEU A 185 1.92 11.53 -6.11
C LEU A 185 1.42 11.12 -4.72
N LEU A 186 0.40 10.26 -4.65
CA LEU A 186 -0.17 9.86 -3.36
C LEU A 186 0.83 9.03 -2.54
N PRO A 187 1.39 7.90 -3.05
CA PRO A 187 2.49 7.20 -2.38
C PRO A 187 3.68 8.10 -2.05
N ALA A 188 4.05 9.02 -2.95
CA ALA A 188 5.17 9.94 -2.77
C ALA A 188 4.92 10.93 -1.60
N SER A 189 3.70 11.42 -1.46
CA SER A 189 3.29 12.30 -0.36
C SER A 189 3.23 11.58 0.99
N VAL A 190 2.74 10.34 1.01
CA VAL A 190 2.64 9.52 2.23
C VAL A 190 4.02 9.12 2.73
N ILE A 191 4.92 8.71 1.83
CA ILE A 191 6.29 8.37 2.21
C ILE A 191 7.07 9.62 2.68
N SER A 192 6.77 10.80 2.14
CA SER A 192 7.36 12.07 2.60
C SER A 192 6.95 12.41 4.04
N VAL A 193 5.66 12.24 4.39
CA VAL A 193 5.18 12.40 5.77
C VAL A 193 5.84 11.37 6.69
N TYR A 194 5.98 10.13 6.25
CA TYR A 194 6.66 9.08 7.01
C TYR A 194 8.14 9.42 7.26
N CYS A 195 8.88 9.88 6.25
CA CYS A 195 10.27 10.31 6.42
C CYS A 195 10.38 11.48 7.40
N ALA A 196 9.48 12.46 7.35
CA ALA A 196 9.43 13.56 8.31
C ALA A 196 9.16 13.07 9.74
N TYR A 197 8.26 12.09 9.90
CA TYR A 197 8.00 11.43 11.18
C TYR A 197 9.22 10.65 11.69
N VAL A 198 9.89 9.87 10.85
CA VAL A 198 11.10 9.13 11.25
C VAL A 198 12.20 10.09 11.69
N CYS A 199 12.42 11.18 10.94
CA CYS A 199 13.36 12.24 11.31
C CYS A 199 13.01 12.86 12.68
N TYR A 200 11.74 13.19 12.94
CA TYR A 200 11.28 13.64 14.26
C TYR A 200 11.59 12.62 15.36
N THR A 201 11.27 11.34 15.16
CA THR A 201 11.55 10.31 16.18
C THR A 201 13.05 10.09 16.38
N ALA A 202 13.87 10.29 15.34
CA ALA A 202 15.31 10.21 15.46
C ALA A 202 15.86 11.35 16.31
N LEU A 203 15.51 12.61 16.00
CA LEU A 203 15.96 13.77 16.78
C LEU A 203 15.43 13.74 18.21
N SER A 204 14.20 13.24 18.42
CA SER A 204 13.63 13.08 19.77
C SER A 204 14.38 12.04 20.62
N SER A 205 15.09 11.11 19.98
CA SER A 205 15.94 10.11 20.63
C SER A 205 17.36 10.62 20.93
N GLU A 206 17.67 11.89 20.65
CA GLU A 206 18.96 12.49 21.02
C GLU A 206 19.17 12.44 22.54
N PRO A 207 20.42 12.23 23.00
CA PRO A 207 20.74 12.25 24.43
C PRO A 207 20.28 13.53 25.13
N HIS A 208 19.88 13.42 26.40
CA HIS A 208 19.32 14.55 27.15
C HIS A 208 20.37 15.64 27.48
N ASP A 209 21.65 15.27 27.50
CA ASP A 209 22.78 16.19 27.64
C ASP A 209 23.07 16.98 26.36
N TYR A 210 22.44 16.63 25.23
CA TYR A 210 22.59 17.33 23.98
C TYR A 210 21.70 18.58 23.92
N VAL A 211 22.34 19.75 23.96
CA VAL A 211 21.72 21.08 24.04
C VAL A 211 20.73 21.38 22.90
N CYS A 212 20.92 20.73 21.74
CA CYS A 212 20.05 20.95 20.59
C CYS A 212 18.69 20.26 20.71
N ASN A 213 18.51 19.27 21.60
CA ASN A 213 17.22 18.61 21.80
C ASN A 213 16.31 19.44 22.72
N GLY A 214 15.47 20.31 22.14
CA GLY A 214 14.51 21.12 22.88
C GLY A 214 13.33 20.34 23.47
N LEU A 215 13.25 19.03 23.22
CA LEU A 215 12.16 18.17 23.68
C LEU A 215 12.52 17.31 24.91
N HIS A 216 13.78 17.35 25.38
CA HIS A 216 14.29 16.52 26.48
C HIS A 216 13.47 16.61 27.78
N ASN A 217 12.85 17.76 28.07
CA ASN A 217 12.00 17.95 29.26
C ASN A 217 10.52 17.58 29.06
N LYS A 218 10.10 17.25 27.83
CA LYS A 218 8.70 16.97 27.47
C LYS A 218 8.47 15.51 27.07
N SER A 219 9.52 14.79 26.65
CA SER A 219 9.45 13.35 26.38
C SER A 219 9.39 12.58 27.69
N LYS A 220 8.19 12.17 28.11
CA LYS A 220 8.04 11.18 29.18
C LYS A 220 8.61 9.83 28.71
N ALA A 221 9.17 9.06 29.64
CA ALA A 221 9.58 7.68 29.40
C ALA A 221 8.47 6.92 28.66
N VAL A 222 8.87 6.17 27.63
CA VAL A 222 7.98 5.34 26.82
C VAL A 222 7.21 4.41 27.76
N THR A 223 5.88 4.44 27.70
CA THR A 223 5.04 3.64 28.60
C THR A 223 5.18 2.15 28.23
N ILE A 224 5.13 1.25 29.22
CA ILE A 224 5.16 -0.21 28.97
C ILE A 224 4.08 -0.61 27.94
N SER A 225 2.91 0.01 27.96
CA SER A 225 1.84 -0.21 26.99
C SER A 225 2.23 0.12 25.55
N THR A 226 3.02 1.17 25.31
CA THR A 226 3.50 1.51 23.96
C THR A 226 4.56 0.54 23.47
N LEU A 227 5.40 -0.01 24.37
CA LEU A 227 6.35 -1.07 24.03
C LEU A 227 5.64 -2.37 23.68
N VAL A 228 4.65 -2.78 24.49
CA VAL A 228 3.84 -3.98 24.22
C VAL A 228 3.09 -3.84 22.89
N LEU A 229 2.52 -2.67 22.62
CA LEU A 229 1.83 -2.42 21.35
C LEU A 229 2.81 -2.47 20.17
N GLY A 230 3.98 -1.83 20.30
CA GLY A 230 5.06 -1.84 19.29
C GLY A 230 5.56 -3.26 18.99
N MET A 231 5.76 -4.06 20.03
CA MET A 231 6.13 -5.48 19.93
C MET A 231 5.04 -6.29 19.22
N LEU A 232 3.76 -6.08 19.56
CA LEU A 232 2.65 -6.77 18.90
C LEU A 232 2.58 -6.42 17.40
N THR A 233 2.71 -5.14 17.04
CA THR A 233 2.77 -4.72 15.63
C THR A 233 3.97 -5.31 14.90
N THR A 234 5.12 -5.41 15.55
CA THR A 234 6.33 -6.01 14.97
C THR A 234 6.11 -7.49 14.69
N VAL A 235 5.54 -8.24 15.64
CA VAL A 235 5.19 -9.65 15.46
C VAL A 235 4.20 -9.82 14.32
N LEU A 236 3.12 -9.02 14.27
CA LEU A 236 2.13 -9.07 13.19
C LEU A 236 2.74 -8.75 11.82
N SER A 237 3.63 -7.76 11.75
CA SER A 237 4.34 -7.39 10.53
C SER A 237 5.28 -8.50 10.05
N VAL A 238 6.04 -9.11 10.96
CA VAL A 238 6.96 -10.22 10.63
C VAL A 238 6.17 -11.45 10.19
N LEU A 239 5.06 -11.77 10.87
CA LEU A 239 4.16 -12.85 10.46
C LEU A 239 3.55 -12.58 9.07
N TYR A 240 3.09 -11.36 8.82
CA TYR A 240 2.58 -10.96 7.50
C TYR A 240 3.65 -11.11 6.42
N SER A 241 4.87 -10.62 6.66
CA SER A 241 6.00 -10.76 5.75
C SER A 241 6.40 -12.21 5.53
N ALA A 242 6.38 -13.05 6.57
CA ALA A 242 6.68 -14.48 6.45
C ALA A 242 5.62 -15.22 5.61
N LEU A 243 4.33 -14.93 5.85
CA LEU A 243 3.21 -15.49 5.08
C LEU A 243 3.24 -15.05 3.62
N ARG A 244 3.64 -13.80 3.35
CA ARG A 244 3.74 -13.27 1.98
C ARG A 244 5.03 -13.70 1.27
N ALA A 245 6.15 -13.79 1.97
CA ALA A 245 7.42 -14.27 1.43
C ALA A 245 7.35 -15.75 1.02
N GLY A 246 6.48 -16.54 1.67
CA GLY A 246 6.13 -17.90 1.24
C GLY A 246 5.53 -18.00 -0.19
N SER A 247 5.13 -16.87 -0.78
CA SER A 247 4.58 -16.77 -2.13
C SER A 247 5.55 -16.22 -3.18
N SER A 248 6.76 -15.77 -2.81
CA SER A 248 7.68 -15.05 -3.71
C SER A 248 9.00 -15.81 -3.91
N THR A 249 9.10 -16.54 -5.02
CA THR A 249 10.28 -17.31 -5.43
C THR A 249 11.26 -16.45 -6.24
N THR A 250 12.01 -15.51 -5.64
CA THR A 250 12.91 -14.69 -6.50
C THR A 250 14.23 -14.21 -5.94
N PHE A 251 14.45 -14.07 -4.62
CA PHE A 251 15.60 -13.25 -4.21
C PHE A 251 16.91 -13.99 -3.89
N LEU A 252 16.90 -15.29 -3.54
CA LEU A 252 18.11 -16.01 -3.11
C LEU A 252 18.22 -17.46 -3.61
N SER A 253 17.43 -17.86 -4.62
CA SER A 253 17.57 -19.19 -5.20
C SER A 253 18.84 -19.25 -6.08
N PRO A 254 19.66 -20.30 -5.99
CA PRO A 254 20.76 -20.53 -6.92
C PRO A 254 20.23 -20.50 -8.38
N PRO A 255 21.02 -20.00 -9.35
CA PRO A 255 20.60 -19.91 -10.75
C PRO A 255 20.27 -21.25 -11.42
N SER A 256 20.54 -22.38 -10.74
CA SER A 256 20.21 -23.75 -11.15
C SER A 256 18.87 -24.29 -10.61
N SER A 257 18.12 -23.52 -9.83
CA SER A 257 16.79 -23.94 -9.38
C SER A 257 15.76 -23.66 -10.50
N PRO A 258 14.87 -24.63 -10.85
CA PRO A 258 13.92 -24.43 -11.93
C PRO A 258 13.09 -23.18 -11.66
N LYS A 259 13.27 -22.16 -12.50
CA LYS A 259 12.39 -20.99 -12.51
C LYS A 259 10.97 -21.53 -12.59
N SER A 260 10.14 -21.24 -11.58
CA SER A 260 8.71 -21.51 -11.64
C SER A 260 8.10 -20.56 -12.69
N ALA A 261 8.26 -20.94 -13.95
CA ALA A 261 7.54 -20.39 -15.06
C ALA A 261 6.19 -21.12 -15.13
N GLY A 262 5.11 -20.34 -15.10
CA GLY A 262 3.87 -20.76 -15.73
C GLY A 262 2.91 -21.56 -14.88
N LYS A 263 1.82 -20.89 -14.50
CA LYS A 263 0.51 -21.46 -14.12
C LYS A 263 0.15 -22.74 -14.90
N LYS A 264 -0.29 -23.78 -14.17
CA LYS A 264 -1.52 -24.53 -14.48
C LYS A 264 -2.19 -24.98 -13.18
N PRO A 265 -3.49 -24.71 -12.96
CA PRO A 265 -4.26 -25.33 -11.90
C PRO A 265 -4.67 -26.74 -12.35
N LEU A 266 -4.09 -27.78 -11.74
CA LEU A 266 -4.44 -29.17 -11.98
C LEU A 266 -5.70 -29.54 -11.15
N LEU A 267 -6.87 -29.35 -11.77
CA LEU A 267 -8.08 -30.10 -11.45
C LEU A 267 -8.71 -30.52 -12.78
N GLU A 268 -8.39 -31.72 -13.23
CA GLU A 268 -9.17 -32.46 -14.24
C GLU A 268 -9.27 -33.89 -13.71
N GLY A 269 -10.50 -34.34 -13.47
CA GLY A 269 -10.82 -35.62 -12.86
C GLY A 269 -11.12 -36.70 -13.90
N GLU A 270 -10.89 -37.94 -13.47
CA GLU A 270 -11.29 -39.26 -14.05
C GLU A 270 -10.76 -39.53 -15.48
N ASP A 271 -10.14 -40.66 -15.83
CA ASP A 271 -10.61 -42.05 -15.70
C ASP A 271 -9.46 -43.08 -15.53
N VAL A 272 -9.84 -44.31 -15.18
CA VAL A 272 -9.05 -45.49 -14.81
C VAL A 272 -8.52 -46.27 -16.04
N GLU A 273 -7.28 -46.75 -16.03
CA GLU A 273 -6.89 -48.18 -16.16
C GLU A 273 -5.37 -48.42 -16.38
N GLU A 274 -4.88 -49.38 -15.58
CA GLU A 274 -3.84 -50.41 -15.79
C GLU A 274 -2.45 -50.12 -16.42
N GLY A 275 -1.41 -50.61 -15.73
CA GLY A 275 -0.26 -51.22 -16.40
C GLY A 275 1.14 -50.65 -16.09
N THR A 276 1.90 -51.45 -15.35
CA THR A 276 3.38 -51.57 -15.36
C THR A 276 4.19 -50.66 -14.44
N GLU A 277 4.87 -51.30 -13.50
CA GLU A 277 5.95 -50.76 -12.69
C GLU A 277 7.07 -50.16 -13.56
N ASN A 278 7.40 -48.91 -13.29
CA ASN A 278 8.76 -48.39 -13.44
C ASN A 278 8.99 -47.42 -12.29
N LYS A 279 10.10 -47.62 -11.57
CA LYS A 279 10.63 -46.76 -10.50
C LYS A 279 10.38 -45.29 -10.83
N LYS A 280 9.37 -44.69 -10.19
CA LYS A 280 9.23 -43.23 -10.13
C LYS A 280 10.30 -42.75 -9.17
N ASP A 281 11.37 -42.20 -9.70
CA ASP A 281 12.19 -41.24 -8.97
C ASP A 281 11.21 -40.29 -8.27
N ILE A 282 11.29 -40.21 -6.94
CA ILE A 282 10.42 -39.34 -6.15
C ILE A 282 10.84 -37.92 -6.49
N GLU A 283 10.26 -37.38 -7.56
CA GLU A 283 10.46 -36.01 -7.98
C GLU A 283 9.88 -35.13 -6.87
N GLY A 284 10.79 -34.63 -6.02
CA GLY A 284 10.44 -33.80 -4.88
C GLY A 284 9.64 -32.60 -5.37
N ARG A 285 8.45 -32.39 -4.80
CA ARG A 285 7.61 -31.23 -5.14
C ARG A 285 8.45 -29.95 -4.98
N PRO A 286 8.43 -29.03 -5.95
CA PRO A 286 9.24 -27.82 -5.89
C PRO A 286 8.84 -26.99 -4.66
N VAL A 287 9.84 -26.60 -3.87
CA VAL A 287 9.64 -25.80 -2.67
C VAL A 287 9.30 -24.36 -3.07
N SER A 288 8.18 -23.85 -2.55
CA SER A 288 7.61 -22.53 -2.90
C SER A 288 8.41 -21.33 -2.38
N TYR A 289 9.42 -21.51 -1.53
CA TYR A 289 10.23 -20.42 -0.96
C TYR A 289 11.59 -20.92 -0.45
N SER A 290 12.54 -20.00 -0.23
CA SER A 290 13.84 -20.33 0.34
C SER A 290 13.76 -20.52 1.86
N TYR A 291 14.07 -21.73 2.35
CA TYR A 291 14.13 -22.03 3.78
C TYR A 291 15.17 -21.17 4.52
N SER A 292 16.33 -20.93 3.90
CA SER A 292 17.39 -20.09 4.49
C SER A 292 16.93 -18.64 4.64
N PHE A 293 16.23 -18.10 3.63
CA PHE A 293 15.69 -16.74 3.70
C PHE A 293 14.59 -16.62 4.76
N PHE A 294 13.73 -17.63 4.87
CA PHE A 294 12.71 -17.70 5.91
C PHE A 294 13.34 -17.62 7.31
N HIS A 295 14.33 -18.46 7.61
CA HIS A 295 15.00 -18.41 8.91
C HIS A 295 15.81 -17.13 9.13
N LEU A 296 16.38 -16.54 8.08
CA LEU A 296 17.06 -15.24 8.16
C LEU A 296 16.10 -14.11 8.59
N ILE A 297 14.87 -14.08 8.06
CA ILE A 297 13.85 -13.10 8.48
C ILE A 297 13.54 -13.27 9.98
N PHE A 298 13.33 -14.51 10.45
CA PHE A 298 13.08 -14.77 11.86
C PHE A 298 14.27 -14.43 12.77
N ALA A 299 15.51 -14.63 12.30
CA ALA A 299 16.71 -14.23 13.02
C ALA A 299 16.88 -12.71 13.14
N LEU A 300 16.59 -11.97 12.06
CA LEU A 300 16.60 -10.50 12.11
C LEU A 300 15.48 -9.94 12.98
N ALA A 301 14.29 -10.55 12.93
CA ALA A 301 13.16 -10.19 13.77
C ALA A 301 13.42 -10.42 15.26
N SER A 302 14.09 -11.52 15.63
CA SER A 302 14.46 -11.78 17.03
C SER A 302 15.50 -10.80 17.55
N MET A 303 16.50 -10.44 16.73
CA MET A 303 17.48 -9.40 17.07
C MET A 303 16.82 -8.03 17.26
N TYR A 304 15.90 -7.63 16.36
CA TYR A 304 15.15 -6.38 16.50
C TYR A 304 14.26 -6.37 17.74
N SER A 305 13.61 -7.49 18.05
CA SER A 305 12.80 -7.65 19.27
C SER A 305 13.63 -7.50 20.55
N ALA A 306 14.85 -8.04 20.56
CA ALA A 306 15.77 -7.88 21.69
C ALA A 306 16.16 -6.41 21.90
N MET A 307 16.44 -5.68 20.83
CA MET A 307 16.79 -4.25 20.91
C MET A 307 15.63 -3.36 21.35
N LEU A 308 14.40 -3.67 20.89
CA LEU A 308 13.20 -2.99 21.37
C LEU A 308 12.95 -3.21 22.87
N LEU A 309 13.15 -4.44 23.35
CA LEU A 309 12.97 -4.77 24.76
C LEU A 309 14.08 -4.21 25.67
N SER A 310 15.30 -4.07 25.15
CA SER A 310 16.42 -3.47 25.86
C SER A 310 16.50 -1.95 25.75
N GLY A 311 15.61 -1.31 24.98
CA GLY A 311 15.55 0.14 24.84
C GLY A 311 16.76 0.79 24.19
N TRP A 312 17.51 0.04 23.39
CA TRP A 312 18.69 0.52 22.64
C TRP A 312 19.81 1.16 23.50
N THR A 313 19.85 0.90 24.81
CA THR A 313 20.81 1.53 25.74
C THR A 313 22.04 0.65 26.05
N SER A 314 23.19 1.28 26.29
CA SER A 314 24.38 0.66 26.88
C SER A 314 24.20 0.60 28.40
N SER A 315 24.70 -0.46 29.05
CA SER A 315 24.48 -0.81 30.47
C SER A 315 24.91 0.23 31.53
N SER A 316 25.36 1.42 31.12
CA SER A 316 25.78 2.53 31.97
C SER A 316 24.73 3.61 32.19
N GLU A 317 23.61 3.63 31.43
CA GLU A 317 22.55 4.63 31.61
C GLU A 317 21.34 4.06 32.35
N SER A 318 20.68 4.90 33.16
CA SER A 318 19.56 4.53 34.04
C SER A 318 18.43 3.79 33.30
N SER A 319 17.91 2.73 33.92
CA SER A 319 16.88 1.80 33.41
C SER A 319 15.53 2.41 33.00
N ASP A 320 15.35 3.72 33.19
CA ASP A 320 14.08 4.41 32.95
C ASP A 320 14.00 5.08 31.57
N LEU A 321 15.09 5.07 30.78
CA LEU A 321 15.17 5.73 29.48
C LEU A 321 15.32 4.69 28.36
N ILE A 322 14.19 4.37 27.73
CA ILE A 322 14.07 3.46 26.58
C ILE A 322 14.01 4.32 25.31
N ASP A 323 14.75 3.93 24.26
CA ASP A 323 14.84 4.59 22.94
C ASP A 323 15.66 5.90 22.87
N VAL A 324 16.50 6.20 23.87
CA VAL A 324 17.32 7.42 23.92
C VAL A 324 18.79 7.08 23.72
N GLY A 325 19.48 7.83 22.85
CA GLY A 325 20.91 7.68 22.58
C GLY A 325 21.27 7.82 21.11
N TRP A 326 22.52 8.20 20.82
CA TRP A 326 23.02 8.38 19.45
C TRP A 326 22.86 7.15 18.56
N THR A 327 22.93 5.95 19.13
CA THR A 327 22.67 4.70 18.40
C THR A 327 21.24 4.65 17.85
N SER A 328 20.24 5.01 18.67
CA SER A 328 18.83 5.08 18.26
C SER A 328 18.64 6.12 17.15
N VAL A 329 19.26 7.29 17.28
CA VAL A 329 19.24 8.37 16.27
C VAL A 329 19.74 7.84 14.92
N TRP A 330 20.96 7.29 14.87
CA TRP A 330 21.58 6.84 13.63
C TRP A 330 20.85 5.66 12.99
N VAL A 331 20.35 4.71 13.79
CA VAL A 331 19.58 3.58 13.26
C VAL A 331 18.31 4.08 12.56
N ARG A 332 17.61 5.06 13.13
CA ARG A 332 16.40 5.66 12.53
C ARG A 332 16.72 6.45 11.26
N ILE A 333 17.77 7.28 11.28
CA ILE A 333 18.21 8.06 10.10
C ILE A 333 18.67 7.14 8.96
N CYS A 334 19.49 6.13 9.24
CA CYS A 334 19.91 5.16 8.23
C CYS A 334 18.72 4.37 7.68
N SER A 335 17.78 3.96 8.54
CA SER A 335 16.54 3.30 8.10
C SER A 335 15.74 4.20 7.17
N GLN A 336 15.61 5.49 7.49
CA GLN A 336 14.96 6.48 6.64
C GLN A 336 15.62 6.58 5.26
N TRP A 337 16.95 6.63 5.18
CA TRP A 337 17.69 6.69 3.92
C TRP A 337 17.55 5.41 3.09
N VAL A 338 17.58 4.25 3.73
CA VAL A 338 17.34 2.96 3.06
C VAL A 338 15.92 2.91 2.51
N THR A 339 14.91 3.30 3.30
CA THR A 339 13.52 3.37 2.83
C THR A 339 13.38 4.34 1.65
N ALA A 340 14.01 5.51 1.71
CA ALA A 340 14.02 6.48 0.63
C ALA A 340 14.65 5.91 -0.65
N GLY A 341 15.81 5.28 -0.52
CA GLY A 341 16.52 4.65 -1.63
C GLY A 341 15.70 3.52 -2.27
N LEU A 342 15.06 2.67 -1.46
CA LEU A 342 14.18 1.61 -1.95
C LEU A 342 12.94 2.18 -2.66
N TYR A 343 12.33 3.24 -2.15
CA TYR A 343 11.20 3.89 -2.80
C TYR A 343 11.58 4.55 -4.13
N ILE A 344 12.73 5.21 -4.21
CA ILE A 344 13.24 5.75 -5.48
C ILE A 344 13.52 4.60 -6.45
N TRP A 345 14.13 3.53 -5.95
CA TRP A 345 14.45 2.37 -6.76
C TRP A 345 13.21 1.70 -7.35
N THR A 346 12.11 1.56 -6.61
CA THR A 346 10.88 0.98 -7.16
C THR A 346 10.28 1.79 -8.31
N LEU A 347 10.53 3.10 -8.34
CA LEU A 347 10.09 3.98 -9.41
C LEU A 347 11.07 4.00 -10.60
N VAL A 348 12.38 3.99 -10.33
CA VAL A 348 13.41 4.19 -11.36
C VAL A 348 13.88 2.87 -11.99
N ALA A 349 13.88 1.76 -11.26
CA ALA A 349 14.39 0.48 -11.75
C ALA A 349 13.67 -0.04 -13.02
N PRO A 350 12.34 0.11 -13.18
CA PRO A 350 11.66 -0.25 -14.43
C PRO A 350 12.16 0.52 -15.66
N LEU A 351 12.70 1.73 -15.48
CA LEU A 351 13.26 2.53 -16.58
C LEU A 351 14.70 2.15 -16.93
N LEU A 352 15.49 1.81 -15.92
CA LEU A 352 16.89 1.42 -16.12
C LEU A 352 17.02 0.00 -16.68
N PHE A 353 16.08 -0.90 -16.34
CA PHE A 353 16.09 -2.30 -16.75
C PHE A 353 14.75 -2.72 -17.36
N PRO A 354 14.39 -2.23 -18.56
CA PRO A 354 13.11 -2.50 -19.19
C PRO A 354 12.87 -3.99 -19.49
N ASP A 355 13.94 -4.77 -19.67
CA ASP A 355 13.87 -6.22 -19.96
C ASP A 355 13.68 -7.09 -18.70
N ARG A 356 13.62 -6.48 -17.50
CA ARG A 356 13.43 -7.20 -16.24
C ARG A 356 11.99 -7.04 -15.77
N GLU A 357 11.32 -8.17 -15.50
CA GLU A 357 10.01 -8.15 -14.87
C GLU A 357 10.16 -7.81 -13.37
N PHE A 358 9.59 -6.68 -12.97
CA PHE A 358 9.49 -6.26 -11.57
C PHE A 358 8.10 -6.65 -11.06
N PHE A 359 8.04 -7.68 -10.21
CA PHE A 359 6.80 -8.20 -9.60
C PHE A 359 6.52 -7.59 -8.22
#